data_AF-A0A2W4KKS8-F1
#
_entry.id   AF-A0A2W4KKS8-F1
#
_cell.length_a   1.000
_cell.length_b   1.000
_cell.length_c   1.000
_cell.angle_alpha   90.00
_cell.angle_beta   90.00
_cell.angle_gamma   90.00
#
_symmetry.space_group_name_H-M   'P 1'
#
loop_
_entity.id
_entity.type
_entity.pdbx_description
1 polymer ?
#
loop_
_entity_poly.entity_id
_entity_poly.type
_entity_poly.pdbx_seq_one_letter_code
_entity_poly.pdbx_strand_id
1 'polypeptide(L)'
;MKLKYHYLCLISILSLGLLTACSKAPKADLPANLQIIEDFDATESWTSFAAPNSSMKITTDEKEKYNGNSSMAMSFDIKDWGGVGSSFKDKKQWNPSDSLFFVLKGDSSGKTLMVEITDNGGERFATAFPVNFTGWKAFTIPFKDFKRRDDWQPDNVPNDGLTLTAVEGLSFSPKDKSNGTWNVDTIGIIQGK
;
A
#
# COMPACT_ATOMS: atom_id res chain seq x y z
N MET A 1 -50.40 -47.56 -29.89
CA MET A 1 -49.00 -47.36 -29.49
C MET A 1 -48.94 -46.18 -28.53
N LYS A 2 -48.73 -46.49 -27.24
CA LYS A 2 -48.44 -45.67 -26.04
C LYS A 2 -49.39 -44.54 -25.59
N LEU A 3 -49.47 -44.46 -24.25
CA LEU A 3 -50.44 -43.84 -23.35
C LEU A 3 -50.26 -42.32 -23.13
N LYS A 4 -51.35 -41.70 -22.66
CA LYS A 4 -51.53 -40.35 -22.05
C LYS A 4 -50.52 -40.03 -20.94
N TYR A 5 -50.36 -38.74 -20.57
CA TYR A 5 -50.64 -38.21 -19.22
C TYR A 5 -50.62 -36.65 -19.21
N HIS A 6 -51.70 -36.05 -18.70
CA HIS A 6 -51.74 -34.68 -18.16
C HIS A 6 -51.65 -34.80 -16.63
N TYR A 7 -50.81 -34.01 -15.95
CA TYR A 7 -50.96 -33.71 -14.52
C TYR A 7 -50.49 -32.29 -14.20
N LEU A 8 -51.35 -31.59 -13.45
CA LEU A 8 -51.15 -30.29 -12.80
C LEU A 8 -50.37 -30.44 -11.48
N CYS A 9 -49.82 -29.31 -11.04
CA CYS A 9 -49.56 -28.91 -9.64
C CYS A 9 -48.24 -29.35 -8.97
N LEU A 10 -47.39 -28.37 -8.62
CA LEU A 10 -47.05 -28.04 -7.23
C LEU A 10 -46.21 -26.75 -7.17
N ILE A 11 -46.78 -25.74 -6.51
CA ILE A 11 -46.10 -24.54 -6.04
C ILE A 11 -45.15 -24.99 -4.91
N SER A 12 -43.85 -24.81 -5.06
CA SER A 12 -42.92 -24.80 -3.92
C SER A 12 -42.30 -23.42 -3.79
N ILE A 13 -42.68 -22.75 -2.71
CA ILE A 13 -42.05 -21.52 -2.25
C ILE A 13 -40.71 -21.95 -1.63
N LEU A 14 -39.62 -21.79 -2.38
CA LEU A 14 -38.29 -21.85 -1.80
C LEU A 14 -38.00 -20.45 -1.25
N SER A 15 -38.19 -20.27 0.06
CA SER A 15 -37.67 -19.11 0.77
C SER A 15 -36.13 -19.22 0.77
N LEU A 16 -35.50 -18.65 -0.26
CA LEU A 16 -34.05 -18.51 -0.31
C LEU A 16 -33.67 -17.38 0.65
N GLY A 17 -33.40 -17.74 1.90
CA GLY A 17 -32.78 -16.84 2.85
C GLY A 17 -31.46 -16.35 2.26
N LEU A 18 -31.40 -15.07 1.91
CA LEU A 18 -30.14 -14.39 1.62
C LEU A 18 -29.35 -14.33 2.93
N LEU A 19 -28.57 -15.38 3.21
CA LEU A 19 -27.37 -15.25 4.03
C LEU A 19 -26.40 -14.38 3.23
N THR A 20 -26.52 -13.07 3.38
CA THR A 20 -25.48 -12.15 2.92
C THR A 20 -24.34 -12.25 3.93
N ALA A 21 -23.57 -13.34 3.87
CA ALA A 21 -22.25 -13.34 4.44
C ALA A 21 -21.45 -12.32 3.61
N CYS A 22 -21.17 -11.15 4.18
CA CYS A 22 -20.18 -10.24 3.63
C CYS A 22 -18.82 -10.91 3.83
N SER A 23 -18.47 -11.84 2.94
CA SER A 23 -17.17 -12.49 2.97
C SER A 23 -16.13 -11.44 2.58
N LYS A 24 -15.29 -11.04 3.55
CA LYS A 24 -14.05 -10.29 3.28
C LYS A 24 -13.34 -11.01 2.14
N ALA A 25 -13.07 -10.33 1.03
CA ALA A 25 -12.39 -10.94 -0.11
C ALA A 25 -11.08 -11.60 0.37
N PRO A 26 -10.76 -12.82 -0.11
CA PRO A 26 -9.55 -13.51 0.30
C PRO A 26 -8.32 -12.67 -0.07
N LYS A 27 -7.37 -12.56 0.86
CA LYS A 27 -6.05 -11.95 0.61
C LYS A 27 -5.29 -12.83 -0.38
N ALA A 28 -4.58 -12.23 -1.33
CA ALA A 28 -3.69 -12.97 -2.22
C ALA A 28 -2.43 -13.45 -1.48
N ASP A 29 -1.86 -14.57 -1.89
CA ASP A 29 -0.58 -15.03 -1.35
C ASP A 29 0.54 -14.03 -1.69
N LEU A 30 1.53 -13.92 -0.81
CA LEU A 30 2.72 -13.11 -1.06
C LEU A 30 3.59 -13.74 -2.16
N PRO A 31 4.26 -12.94 -3.01
CA PRO A 31 5.14 -13.46 -4.05
C PRO A 31 6.27 -14.33 -3.47
N ALA A 32 6.56 -15.47 -4.11
CA ALA A 32 7.57 -16.42 -3.63
C ALA A 32 9.01 -15.87 -3.63
N ASN A 33 9.29 -14.87 -4.48
CA ASN A 33 10.58 -14.16 -4.58
C ASN A 33 10.58 -12.81 -3.86
N LEU A 34 9.67 -12.62 -2.89
CA LEU A 34 9.62 -11.42 -2.06
C LEU A 34 10.64 -11.51 -0.93
N GLN A 35 11.56 -10.56 -0.88
CA GLN A 35 12.38 -10.29 0.30
C GLN A 35 11.67 -9.21 1.14
N ILE A 36 11.07 -9.63 2.26
CA ILE A 36 10.40 -8.71 3.19
C ILE A 36 11.43 -7.82 3.90
N ILE A 37 11.13 -6.53 4.00
CA ILE A 37 11.90 -5.51 4.72
C ILE A 37 11.16 -5.04 5.98
N GLU A 38 9.83 -4.99 5.92
CA GLU A 38 8.97 -4.51 7.00
C GLU A 38 7.62 -5.21 6.90
N ASP A 39 7.15 -5.83 7.98
CA ASP A 39 5.83 -6.48 8.06
C ASP A 39 4.90 -5.81 9.07
N PHE A 40 5.38 -4.79 9.79
CA PHE A 40 4.63 -4.02 10.76
C PHE A 40 4.03 -4.83 11.91
N ASP A 41 4.71 -5.91 12.32
CA ASP A 41 4.50 -6.52 13.63
C ASP A 41 4.88 -5.57 14.78
N ALA A 42 5.63 -4.50 14.47
CA ALA A 42 5.77 -3.27 15.26
C ALA A 42 6.02 -2.07 14.34
N THR A 43 5.61 -0.85 14.74
CA THR A 43 5.78 0.37 13.91
C THR A 43 6.88 1.32 14.40
N GLU A 44 7.75 0.87 15.31
CA GLU A 44 8.70 1.74 16.03
C GLU A 44 9.77 2.38 15.12
N SER A 45 10.05 1.76 13.98
CA SER A 45 10.98 2.25 12.95
C SER A 45 10.38 3.36 12.08
N TRP A 46 9.08 3.64 12.18
CA TRP A 46 8.35 4.59 11.34
C TRP A 46 7.93 5.83 12.12
N THR A 47 8.08 6.99 11.47
CA THR A 47 7.75 8.29 12.06
C THR A 47 6.81 9.07 11.15
N SER A 48 5.93 9.87 11.74
CA SER A 48 5.06 10.78 10.99
C SER A 48 5.67 12.17 10.90
N PHE A 49 5.42 12.85 9.78
CA PHE A 49 5.83 14.23 9.55
C PHE A 49 4.69 14.97 8.84
N ALA A 50 4.55 16.26 9.11
CA ALA A 50 3.51 17.09 8.51
C ALA A 50 3.87 18.57 8.53
N ALA A 51 3.36 19.31 7.55
CA ALA A 51 3.37 20.76 7.54
C ALA A 51 2.57 21.33 8.72
N PRO A 52 2.78 22.61 9.10
CA PRO A 52 1.89 23.30 10.01
C PRO A 52 0.41 23.16 9.61
N ASN A 53 -0.46 22.95 10.60
CA ASN A 53 -1.91 22.71 10.42
C ASN A 53 -2.30 21.42 9.68
N SER A 54 -1.34 20.60 9.22
CA SER A 54 -1.58 19.23 8.77
C SER A 54 -1.29 18.25 9.91
N SER A 55 -1.87 17.06 9.86
CA SER A 55 -1.62 16.01 10.85
C SER A 55 -1.46 14.65 10.21
N MET A 56 -0.51 13.88 10.74
CA MET A 56 -0.23 12.49 10.40
C MET A 56 -0.03 11.70 11.69
N LYS A 57 -0.72 10.58 11.82
CA LYS A 57 -0.59 9.67 12.96
C LYS A 57 -0.39 8.25 12.49
N ILE A 58 0.59 7.58 13.09
CA ILE A 58 0.89 6.15 12.92
C ILE A 58 0.34 5.41 14.13
N THR A 59 -0.33 4.28 13.89
CA THR A 59 -0.68 3.32 14.93
C THR A 59 -0.54 1.89 14.41
N THR A 60 -0.06 0.98 15.26
CA THR A 60 -0.15 -0.46 15.03
C THR A 60 -1.61 -0.92 15.06
N ASP A 61 -2.06 -1.65 14.04
CA ASP A 61 -3.42 -2.18 13.93
C ASP A 61 -3.40 -3.71 13.84
N GLU A 62 -3.73 -4.38 14.95
CA GLU A 62 -3.80 -5.83 15.05
C GLU A 62 -5.07 -6.42 14.41
N LYS A 63 -6.10 -5.60 14.14
CA LYS A 63 -7.39 -6.07 13.61
C LYS A 63 -7.42 -6.02 12.09
N GLU A 64 -6.92 -4.95 11.52
CA GLU A 64 -6.82 -4.76 10.08
C GLU A 64 -5.38 -4.98 9.63
N LYS A 65 -5.04 -6.23 9.38
CA LYS A 65 -3.73 -6.65 8.86
C LYS A 65 -3.86 -7.50 7.62
N TYR A 66 -2.81 -7.57 6.83
CA TYR A 66 -2.64 -8.46 5.68
C TYR A 66 -1.84 -9.71 6.05
N ASN A 67 -0.64 -9.53 6.60
CA ASN A 67 0.27 -10.58 7.02
C ASN A 67 0.61 -10.42 8.52
N GLY A 68 1.28 -11.39 9.12
CA GLY A 68 1.80 -11.26 10.49
C GLY A 68 0.72 -10.99 11.55
N ASN A 69 1.10 -10.22 12.56
CA ASN A 69 0.34 -9.91 13.77
C ASN A 69 -0.37 -8.55 13.71
N SER A 70 0.14 -7.60 12.91
CA SER A 70 -0.43 -6.26 12.75
C SER A 70 -0.08 -5.60 11.41
N SER A 71 -0.71 -4.46 11.12
CA SER A 71 -0.28 -3.53 10.08
C SER A 71 -0.02 -2.14 10.64
N MET A 72 0.48 -1.24 9.79
CA MET A 72 0.56 0.18 10.09
C MET A 72 -0.69 0.91 9.58
N ALA A 73 -1.49 1.46 10.49
CA ALA A 73 -2.53 2.42 10.16
C ALA A 73 -1.97 3.85 10.12
N MET A 74 -2.20 4.52 9.00
CA MET A 74 -1.82 5.90 8.71
C MET A 74 -3.08 6.78 8.73
N SER A 75 -3.34 7.48 9.82
CA SER A 75 -4.42 8.47 9.89
C SER A 75 -3.90 9.85 9.52
N PHE A 76 -4.62 10.57 8.66
CA PHE A 76 -4.16 11.83 8.12
C PHE A 76 -5.27 12.87 8.03
N ASP A 77 -4.90 14.14 8.22
CA ASP A 77 -5.66 15.32 7.81
C ASP A 77 -4.66 16.35 7.23
N ILE A 78 -4.56 16.38 5.90
CA ILE A 78 -3.58 17.16 5.15
C ILE A 78 -4.19 18.47 4.68
N LYS A 79 -3.56 19.59 5.05
CA LYS A 79 -3.88 20.94 4.56
C LYS A 79 -2.80 21.49 3.62
N ASP A 80 -1.59 20.94 3.71
CA ASP A 80 -0.46 21.26 2.84
C ASP A 80 0.30 19.99 2.44
N TRP A 81 1.21 19.50 3.28
CA TRP A 81 1.92 18.23 3.08
C TRP A 81 2.04 17.42 4.37
N GLY A 82 2.26 16.12 4.22
CA GLY A 82 2.53 15.20 5.33
C GLY A 82 2.69 13.78 4.84
N GLY A 83 3.34 12.96 5.65
CA GLY A 83 3.56 11.56 5.36
C GLY A 83 4.01 10.77 6.57
N VAL A 84 4.31 9.51 6.31
CA VAL A 84 4.98 8.59 7.23
C VAL A 84 6.20 8.03 6.53
N GLY A 85 7.30 7.85 7.26
CA GLY A 85 8.52 7.34 6.67
C GLY A 85 9.43 6.67 7.68
N SER A 86 10.31 5.84 7.15
CA SER A 86 11.40 5.22 7.90
C SER A 86 12.71 5.46 7.16
N SER A 87 13.70 5.96 7.90
CA SER A 87 15.09 5.95 7.47
C SER A 87 15.72 4.64 7.91
N PHE A 88 16.37 3.94 6.99
CA PHE A 88 17.05 2.70 7.31
C PHE A 88 18.30 2.98 8.13
N LYS A 89 18.52 2.15 9.16
CA LYS A 89 19.75 2.20 9.97
C LYS A 89 20.99 2.00 9.11
N ASP A 90 20.92 1.05 8.19
CA ASP A 90 21.96 0.75 7.22
C ASP A 90 21.41 0.97 5.82
N LYS A 91 22.22 1.65 4.98
CA LYS A 91 21.91 1.86 3.56
C LYS A 91 21.72 0.52 2.86
N LYS A 92 20.71 0.44 1.98
CA LYS A 92 20.39 -0.78 1.22
C LYS A 92 20.90 -0.66 -0.21
N GLN A 93 21.36 -1.77 -0.75
CA GLN A 93 21.67 -1.94 -2.16
C GLN A 93 20.59 -2.80 -2.79
N TRP A 94 19.91 -2.29 -3.81
CA TRP A 94 18.90 -3.04 -4.55
C TRP A 94 19.25 -3.09 -6.04
N ASN A 95 18.75 -4.09 -6.75
CA ASN A 95 19.01 -4.22 -8.18
C ASN A 95 17.99 -3.37 -8.97
N PRO A 96 18.41 -2.57 -9.96
CA PRO A 96 17.50 -1.84 -10.85
C PRO A 96 16.44 -2.69 -11.56
N SER A 97 16.66 -4.01 -11.73
CA SER A 97 15.66 -4.92 -12.29
C SER A 97 14.57 -5.36 -11.30
N ASP A 98 14.75 -5.08 -10.02
CA ASP A 98 13.80 -5.45 -8.96
C ASP A 98 12.62 -4.48 -8.91
N SER A 99 11.69 -4.74 -8.00
CA SER A 99 10.51 -3.91 -7.77
C SER A 99 10.23 -3.72 -6.28
N LEU A 100 9.81 -2.52 -5.90
CA LEU A 100 9.23 -2.29 -4.58
C LEU A 100 7.87 -2.99 -4.50
N PHE A 101 7.65 -3.72 -3.43
CA PHE A 101 6.38 -4.35 -3.09
C PHE A 101 5.83 -3.81 -1.78
N PHE A 102 4.51 -3.63 -1.73
CA PHE A 102 3.76 -3.42 -0.50
C PHE A 102 2.30 -3.82 -0.68
N VAL A 103 1.59 -4.04 0.42
CA VAL A 103 0.12 -4.16 0.40
C VAL A 103 -0.52 -2.96 1.07
N LEU A 104 -1.56 -2.43 0.44
CA LEU A 104 -2.31 -1.27 0.89
C LEU A 104 -3.78 -1.63 1.04
N LYS A 105 -4.39 -1.25 2.15
CA LYS A 105 -5.83 -1.30 2.33
C LYS A 105 -6.45 0.03 1.87
N GLY A 106 -7.09 0.00 0.71
CA GLY A 106 -7.74 1.15 0.12
C GLY A 106 -9.14 1.41 0.66
N ASP A 107 -9.56 2.66 0.59
CA ASP A 107 -10.87 3.18 1.02
C ASP A 107 -11.78 3.61 -0.15
N SER A 108 -11.34 3.38 -1.39
CA SER A 108 -11.99 3.83 -2.62
C SER A 108 -12.26 5.34 -2.67
N SER A 109 -11.51 6.14 -1.91
CA SER A 109 -11.71 7.59 -1.85
C SER A 109 -11.27 8.34 -3.12
N GLY A 110 -10.47 7.71 -3.98
CA GLY A 110 -9.86 8.34 -5.15
C GLY A 110 -8.73 9.32 -4.81
N LYS A 111 -8.39 9.49 -3.52
CA LYS A 111 -7.23 10.29 -3.10
C LYS A 111 -5.93 9.64 -3.56
N THR A 112 -4.93 10.45 -3.81
CA THR A 112 -3.64 10.04 -4.35
C THR A 112 -2.68 9.68 -3.23
N LEU A 113 -2.16 8.45 -3.26
CA LEU A 113 -1.02 8.03 -2.46
C LEU A 113 0.26 8.25 -3.26
N MET A 114 1.24 8.92 -2.64
CA MET A 114 2.62 8.99 -3.11
C MET A 114 3.48 8.00 -2.32
N VAL A 115 4.31 7.25 -3.03
CA VAL A 115 5.33 6.37 -2.47
C VAL A 115 6.69 6.90 -2.89
N GLU A 116 7.58 7.12 -1.93
CA GLU A 116 8.88 7.74 -2.16
C GLU A 116 10.03 6.86 -1.66
N ILE A 117 11.11 6.83 -2.43
CA ILE A 117 12.42 6.28 -2.10
C ILE A 117 13.36 7.45 -1.83
N THR A 118 14.11 7.35 -0.73
CA THR A 118 15.28 8.20 -0.47
C THR A 118 16.52 7.42 -0.91
N ASP A 119 17.25 7.90 -1.91
CA ASP A 119 18.45 7.26 -2.45
C ASP A 119 19.67 8.17 -2.35
N ASN A 120 20.85 7.56 -2.25
CA ASN A 120 22.16 8.15 -2.46
C ASN A 120 22.30 9.64 -2.07
N GLY A 121 22.49 9.93 -0.78
CA GLY A 121 22.69 11.31 -0.33
C GLY A 121 21.38 12.10 -0.21
N GLY A 122 20.27 11.42 0.08
CA GLY A 122 18.99 12.04 0.39
C GLY A 122 18.10 12.37 -0.82
N GLU A 123 18.49 11.99 -2.04
CA GLU A 123 17.71 12.28 -3.24
C GLU A 123 16.36 11.55 -3.25
N ARG A 124 15.31 12.25 -3.69
CA ARG A 124 13.93 11.77 -3.62
C ARG A 124 13.42 11.31 -4.98
N PHE A 125 12.95 10.08 -5.03
CA PHE A 125 12.28 9.50 -6.19
C PHE A 125 10.92 8.98 -5.77
N ALA A 126 9.88 9.33 -6.51
CA ALA A 126 8.51 9.00 -6.15
C ALA A 126 7.70 8.46 -7.32
N THR A 127 6.64 7.75 -6.98
CA THR A 127 5.51 7.48 -7.84
C THR A 127 4.23 7.80 -7.07
N ALA A 128 3.14 8.09 -7.78
CA ALA A 128 1.88 8.41 -7.16
C ALA A 128 0.71 7.85 -7.96
N PHE A 129 -0.32 7.38 -7.27
CA PHE A 129 -1.50 6.79 -7.89
C PHE A 129 -2.76 6.99 -7.03
N PRO A 130 -3.96 7.03 -7.64
CA PRO A 130 -5.21 7.15 -6.90
C PRO A 130 -5.58 5.85 -6.18
N VAL A 131 -6.05 5.97 -4.95
CA VAL A 131 -6.63 4.87 -4.14
C VAL A 131 -8.12 4.75 -4.47
N ASN A 132 -8.41 4.13 -5.61
CA ASN A 132 -9.76 3.95 -6.18
C ASN A 132 -10.31 2.53 -6.00
N PHE A 133 -9.83 1.81 -4.99
CA PHE A 133 -10.23 0.45 -4.67
C PHE A 133 -10.51 0.32 -3.17
N THR A 134 -11.34 -0.66 -2.80
CA THR A 134 -11.66 -0.98 -1.41
C THR A 134 -10.97 -2.28 -1.00
N GLY A 135 -10.50 -2.33 0.24
CA GLY A 135 -9.87 -3.53 0.80
C GLY A 135 -8.40 -3.65 0.42
N TRP A 136 -7.81 -4.81 0.72
CA TRP A 136 -6.39 -5.04 0.53
C TRP A 136 -6.03 -5.27 -0.94
N LYS A 137 -4.98 -4.59 -1.40
CA LYS A 137 -4.40 -4.77 -2.73
C LYS A 137 -2.88 -4.75 -2.63
N ALA A 138 -2.26 -5.69 -3.33
CA ALA A 138 -0.81 -5.73 -3.50
C ALA A 138 -0.37 -4.79 -4.64
N PHE A 139 0.75 -4.11 -4.40
CA PHE A 139 1.42 -3.26 -5.37
C PHE A 139 2.81 -3.80 -5.64
N THR A 140 3.16 -3.89 -6.91
CA THR A 140 4.51 -4.19 -7.39
C THR A 140 4.91 -3.07 -8.32
N ILE A 141 5.88 -2.26 -7.91
CA ILE A 141 6.30 -1.07 -8.63
C ILE A 141 7.75 -1.26 -9.07
N PRO A 142 7.99 -1.49 -10.38
CA PRO A 142 9.34 -1.51 -10.93
C PRO A 142 10.10 -0.23 -10.60
N PHE A 143 11.37 -0.33 -10.21
CA PHE A 143 12.13 0.87 -9.83
C PHE A 143 12.24 1.90 -10.96
N LYS A 144 12.24 1.47 -12.21
CA LYS A 144 12.20 2.35 -13.40
C LYS A 144 10.97 3.29 -13.48
N ASP A 145 9.90 2.96 -12.77
CA ASP A 145 8.66 3.74 -12.76
C ASP A 145 8.68 4.86 -11.71
N PHE A 146 9.63 4.84 -10.78
CA PHE A 146 9.89 5.98 -9.91
C PHE A 146 10.54 7.10 -10.72
N LYS A 147 10.10 8.33 -10.45
CA LYS A 147 10.62 9.54 -11.07
C LYS A 147 11.22 10.43 -10.00
N ARG A 148 12.31 11.10 -10.34
CA ARG A 148 12.90 12.12 -9.48
C ARG A 148 11.82 13.15 -9.15
N ARG A 149 11.63 13.46 -7.87
CA ARG A 149 10.68 14.51 -7.49
C ARG A 149 11.10 15.84 -8.10
N ASP A 150 10.16 16.48 -8.76
CA ASP A 150 10.30 17.78 -9.43
C ASP A 150 9.80 18.93 -8.56
N ASP A 151 8.88 18.64 -7.64
CA ASP A 151 8.29 19.58 -6.71
C ASP A 151 9.22 19.95 -5.54
N TRP A 152 10.03 19.00 -5.06
CA TRP A 152 10.98 19.22 -3.96
C TRP A 152 12.13 18.21 -3.92
N GLN A 153 13.31 18.70 -3.54
CA GLN A 153 14.50 17.93 -3.20
C GLN A 153 15.24 18.61 -2.04
N PRO A 154 16.00 17.87 -1.22
CA PRO A 154 16.99 18.48 -0.35
C PRO A 154 18.05 19.25 -1.15
N ASP A 155 18.69 20.22 -0.48
CA ASP A 155 19.78 20.97 -1.08
C ASP A 155 20.99 20.08 -1.34
N ASN A 156 21.70 20.33 -2.45
CA ASN A 156 22.97 19.68 -2.81
C ASN A 156 22.92 18.15 -2.98
N VAL A 157 21.79 17.59 -3.42
CA VAL A 157 21.68 16.16 -3.79
C VAL A 157 22.33 15.85 -5.16
N PRO A 158 22.76 14.60 -5.43
CA PRO A 158 23.61 14.27 -6.59
C PRO A 158 23.01 14.50 -7.99
N ASN A 159 21.71 14.25 -8.19
CA ASN A 159 21.06 14.30 -9.51
C ASN A 159 21.69 13.37 -10.56
N ASP A 160 21.95 12.13 -10.16
CA ASP A 160 22.53 11.06 -10.99
C ASP A 160 21.52 9.95 -11.34
N GLY A 161 20.25 10.15 -10.96
CA GLY A 161 19.16 9.20 -11.20
C GLY A 161 18.98 8.23 -10.04
N LEU A 162 17.97 7.38 -10.12
CA LEU A 162 17.71 6.40 -9.06
C LEU A 162 18.75 5.28 -9.15
N THR A 163 19.85 5.44 -8.40
CA THR A 163 21.01 4.53 -8.47
C THR A 163 20.73 3.21 -7.77
N LEU A 164 19.93 3.25 -6.69
CA LEU A 164 19.65 2.12 -5.79
C LEU A 164 20.90 1.55 -5.08
N THR A 165 22.02 2.26 -5.14
CA THR A 165 23.30 1.81 -4.54
C THR A 165 23.43 2.16 -3.06
N ALA A 166 22.58 3.06 -2.58
CA ALA A 166 22.63 3.61 -1.24
C ALA A 166 21.24 4.06 -0.79
N VAL A 167 20.25 3.16 -0.86
CA VAL A 167 18.88 3.47 -0.45
C VAL A 167 18.82 3.71 1.05
N GLU A 168 18.33 4.89 1.43
CA GLU A 168 18.34 5.41 2.79
C GLU A 168 16.98 5.33 3.49
N GLY A 169 15.88 5.16 2.74
CA GLY A 169 14.56 5.06 3.36
C GLY A 169 13.40 5.05 2.38
N LEU A 170 12.20 4.91 2.97
CA LEU A 170 10.93 4.88 2.26
C LEU A 170 9.92 5.80 2.96
N SER A 171 8.99 6.38 2.19
CA SER A 171 7.85 7.11 2.75
C SER A 171 6.55 6.92 1.96
N PHE A 172 5.43 7.09 2.67
CA PHE A 172 4.08 7.09 2.13
C PHE A 172 3.40 8.41 2.51
N SER A 173 2.83 9.11 1.53
CA SER A 173 2.25 10.44 1.74
C SER A 173 0.92 10.60 0.98
N PRO A 174 -0.16 11.04 1.62
CA PRO A 174 -1.34 11.54 0.90
C PRO A 174 -0.94 12.81 0.14
N LYS A 175 -1.13 12.84 -1.18
CA LYS A 175 -0.76 13.99 -2.02
C LYS A 175 -1.86 15.06 -2.06
N ASP A 176 -3.10 14.66 -1.81
CA ASP A 176 -4.25 15.56 -1.84
C ASP A 176 -4.53 16.16 -0.47
N LYS A 177 -4.95 17.43 -0.45
CA LYS A 177 -5.47 18.10 0.75
C LYS A 177 -6.76 17.44 1.20
N SER A 178 -6.63 16.50 2.11
CA SER A 178 -7.69 15.54 2.44
C SER A 178 -7.44 14.89 3.79
N ASN A 179 -8.48 14.26 4.33
CA ASN A 179 -8.36 13.41 5.52
C ASN A 179 -8.79 11.97 5.20
N GLY A 180 -8.32 11.04 6.02
CA GLY A 180 -8.63 9.62 5.89
C GLY A 180 -7.71 8.74 6.74
N THR A 181 -7.88 7.43 6.56
CA THR A 181 -7.00 6.42 7.13
C THR A 181 -6.73 5.35 6.09
N TRP A 182 -5.45 5.02 5.89
CA TRP A 182 -5.03 3.87 5.10
C TRP A 182 -4.19 2.93 5.95
N ASN A 183 -4.25 1.63 5.68
CA ASN A 183 -3.34 0.67 6.30
C ASN A 183 -2.33 0.18 5.25
N VAL A 184 -1.05 0.14 5.63
CA VAL A 184 0.03 -0.47 4.85
C VAL A 184 0.55 -1.66 5.64
N ASP A 185 0.84 -2.74 4.92
CA ASP A 185 1.43 -3.95 5.47
C ASP A 185 2.47 -4.48 4.47
N THR A 186 3.38 -5.34 4.93
CA THR A 186 4.33 -6.14 4.17
C THR A 186 5.01 -5.38 3.03
N ILE A 187 6.03 -4.61 3.37
CA ILE A 187 6.92 -3.96 2.42
C ILE A 187 8.09 -4.90 2.14
N GLY A 188 8.48 -5.00 0.88
CA GLY A 188 9.66 -5.78 0.50
C GLY A 188 10.11 -5.51 -0.93
N ILE A 189 11.13 -6.22 -1.35
CA ILE A 189 11.66 -6.19 -2.71
C ILE A 189 11.30 -7.50 -3.40
N ILE A 190 10.63 -7.41 -4.54
CA ILE A 190 10.48 -8.54 -5.45
C ILE A 190 11.72 -8.58 -6.33
N GLN A 191 12.50 -9.65 -6.18
CA GLN A 191 13.72 -9.85 -6.95
C GLN A 191 13.36 -10.14 -8.42
N GLY A 192 13.91 -9.35 -9.34
CA GLY A 192 13.81 -9.61 -10.77
C GLY A 192 14.42 -10.97 -11.11
N LYS A 193 13.90 -11.62 -12.15
CA LYS A 193 14.53 -12.81 -12.72
C LYS A 193 15.78 -12.44 -13.51
#